data_AF-A0A3B3CAV4-F1
#
_entry.id   AF-A0A3B3CAV4-F1
#
_cell.length_a   1.000
_cell.length_b   1.000
_cell.length_c   1.000
_cell.angle_alpha   90.00
_cell.angle_beta   90.00
_cell.angle_gamma   90.00
#
_symmetry.space_group_name_H-M   'P 1'
#
loop_
_entity.id
_entity.type
_entity.pdbx_description
1 polymer ?
#
loop_
_entity_poly.entity_id
_entity_poly.type
_entity_poly.pdbx_seq_one_letter_code
_entity_poly.pdbx_strand_id
1 'polypeptide(L)'
;MLRTSLWLCVAVLVCGSALCSIKCPDGRQCPDLSTCCQTGHGFSCCPLPDAVCCSDKAHCCPSGYRCNLATMMCEKADQPWMSIPMLKKEAAEEPAALDPSSNLVEELRNDDGPVQKSTAIHCDSYYMCPDRTTCCRHPKGAWFCCPYYPGRCCLDGYHCCPYGYDCDLTYTHCIRDGSKYPFYYKQTQTSVPAALISQPEDNSIGQEKPLTALTEASDAPPDHGVIRCDDKFFCDQGSSCCKGPKGQWNCCPYPLGKCCADGRHCCQYGYTCDPTSATCRSLWTI
;
A
#
# COMPACT_ATOMS: atom_id res chain seq x y z
N MET A 1 31.73 16.01 33.68
CA MET A 1 31.58 15.82 32.21
C MET A 1 30.32 15.02 31.83
N LEU A 2 29.92 13.97 32.56
CA LEU A 2 28.76 13.14 32.19
C LEU A 2 27.38 13.73 32.60
N ARG A 3 27.35 14.54 33.67
CA ARG A 3 26.11 15.10 34.25
C ARG A 3 25.52 16.27 33.46
N THR A 4 26.37 17.02 32.76
CA THR A 4 25.99 18.15 31.89
C THR A 4 25.48 17.68 30.53
N SER A 5 25.99 16.56 30.00
CA SER A 5 25.46 15.92 28.78
C SER A 5 24.03 15.40 28.98
N LEU A 6 23.71 14.89 30.17
CA LEU A 6 22.37 14.39 30.47
C LEU A 6 21.33 15.53 30.55
N TRP A 7 21.71 16.72 31.02
CA TRP A 7 20.85 17.90 31.03
C TRP A 7 20.59 18.47 29.63
N LEU A 8 21.57 18.39 28.73
CA LEU A 8 21.40 18.77 27.32
C LEU A 8 20.46 17.81 26.58
N CYS A 9 20.53 16.51 26.85
CA CYS A 9 19.63 15.53 26.25
C CYS A 9 18.17 15.69 26.71
N VAL A 10 17.95 16.08 27.97
CA VAL A 10 16.59 16.33 28.50
C VAL A 10 15.99 17.61 27.90
N ALA A 11 16.79 18.64 27.62
CA ALA A 11 16.30 19.86 26.96
C ALA A 11 15.89 19.62 25.50
N VAL A 12 16.55 18.71 24.79
CA VAL A 12 16.22 18.37 23.38
C VAL A 12 14.92 17.56 23.28
N LEU A 13 14.56 16.80 24.32
CA LEU A 13 13.33 16.00 24.36
C LEU A 13 12.05 16.82 24.61
N VAL A 14 12.14 18.10 25.01
CA VAL A 14 10.97 18.93 25.38
C VAL A 14 10.45 19.82 24.23
N CYS A 15 11.17 19.97 23.12
CA CYS A 15 10.76 20.85 22.00
C CYS A 15 10.16 20.14 20.77
N GLY A 16 9.79 18.86 20.88
CA GLY A 16 9.50 18.01 19.71
C GLY A 16 8.06 17.97 19.19
N SER A 17 7.09 18.61 19.86
CA SER A 17 5.67 18.55 19.45
C SER A 17 5.07 19.94 19.26
N ALA A 18 5.66 20.73 18.36
CA ALA A 18 4.95 21.85 17.77
C ALA A 18 4.13 21.32 16.59
N LEU A 19 2.81 21.16 16.79
CA LEU A 19 1.87 21.15 15.68
C LEU A 19 1.98 22.53 15.03
N CYS A 20 2.46 22.61 13.79
CA CYS A 20 2.38 23.88 13.08
C CYS A 20 0.91 24.09 12.69
N SER A 21 0.51 25.35 12.58
CA SER A 21 -0.83 25.73 12.14
C SER A 21 -0.67 26.96 11.26
N ILE A 22 -1.33 26.98 10.10
CA ILE A 22 -1.27 28.13 9.21
C ILE A 22 -2.26 29.20 9.70
N LYS A 23 -1.85 30.47 9.66
CA LYS A 23 -2.73 31.61 9.97
C LYS A 23 -3.32 32.17 8.67
N CYS A 24 -4.63 32.21 8.59
CA CYS A 24 -5.36 32.83 7.50
C CYS A 24 -5.35 34.37 7.63
N PRO A 25 -5.61 35.11 6.53
CA PRO A 25 -5.59 36.58 6.53
C PRO A 25 -6.56 37.24 7.53
N ASP A 26 -7.63 36.55 7.93
CA ASP A 26 -8.61 37.01 8.92
C ASP A 26 -8.24 36.64 10.37
N GLY A 27 -7.07 36.03 10.59
CA GLY A 27 -6.60 35.59 11.90
C GLY A 27 -7.07 34.20 12.31
N ARG A 28 -7.91 33.53 11.51
CA ARG A 28 -8.31 32.13 11.77
C ARG A 28 -7.15 31.17 11.52
N GLN A 29 -7.19 30.00 12.13
CA GLN A 29 -6.13 29.00 12.03
C GLN A 29 -6.61 27.77 11.28
N CYS A 30 -5.76 27.24 10.41
CA CYS A 30 -5.96 25.95 9.76
C CYS A 30 -4.84 24.96 10.13
N PRO A 31 -5.12 23.65 10.09
CA PRO A 31 -4.11 22.62 10.30
C PRO A 31 -2.95 22.73 9.31
N ASP A 32 -1.82 22.14 9.68
CA ASP A 32 -0.70 21.93 8.76
C ASP A 32 -1.15 21.30 7.43
N LEU A 33 -0.55 21.76 6.33
CA LEU A 33 -0.83 21.31 4.96
C LEU A 33 -2.23 21.66 4.42
N SER A 34 -2.99 22.53 5.08
CA SER A 34 -4.25 23.08 4.57
C SER A 34 -4.05 24.36 3.74
N THR A 35 -5.07 24.79 2.99
CA THR A 35 -5.13 26.07 2.28
C THR A 35 -6.27 26.92 2.81
N CYS A 36 -5.99 28.18 3.16
CA CYS A 36 -7.02 29.14 3.56
C CYS A 36 -7.86 29.54 2.34
N CYS A 37 -9.12 29.11 2.31
CA CYS A 37 -10.07 29.44 1.26
C CYS A 37 -11.12 30.44 1.75
N GLN A 38 -11.26 31.54 1.00
CA GLN A 38 -12.26 32.56 1.29
C GLN A 38 -13.69 32.02 1.12
N THR A 39 -14.59 32.52 1.97
CA THR A 39 -16.03 32.23 2.00
C THR A 39 -16.83 33.53 2.06
N GLY A 40 -18.17 33.45 2.15
CA GLY A 40 -19.03 34.62 2.32
C GLY A 40 -18.87 35.35 3.65
N HIS A 41 -18.26 34.70 4.66
CA HIS A 41 -18.21 35.17 6.05
C HIS A 41 -16.80 35.08 6.67
N GLY A 42 -15.74 35.14 5.86
CA GLY A 42 -14.34 35.00 6.31
C GLY A 42 -13.61 33.88 5.58
N PHE A 43 -12.72 33.16 6.26
CA PHE A 43 -11.96 32.04 5.70
C PHE A 43 -12.34 30.68 6.30
N SER A 44 -12.15 29.64 5.50
CA SER A 44 -12.33 28.22 5.85
C SER A 44 -11.14 27.43 5.36
N CYS A 45 -10.88 26.29 5.97
CA CYS A 45 -9.74 25.45 5.65
C CYS A 45 -10.13 24.48 4.55
N CYS A 46 -9.45 24.56 3.41
CA CYS A 46 -9.42 23.43 2.51
C CYS A 46 -8.31 22.51 2.99
N PRO A 47 -8.57 21.23 3.32
CA PRO A 47 -7.54 20.35 3.88
C PRO A 47 -6.47 19.93 2.87
N LEU A 48 -6.34 20.62 1.72
CA LEU A 48 -5.35 20.38 0.66
C LEU A 48 -4.25 21.44 0.66
N PRO A 49 -2.99 21.03 0.41
CA PRO A 49 -1.92 21.97 0.16
C PRO A 49 -2.13 22.58 -1.24
N ASP A 50 -1.89 23.88 -1.35
CA ASP A 50 -2.03 24.65 -2.59
C ASP A 50 -3.36 24.42 -3.33
N ALA A 51 -4.45 24.33 -2.57
CA ALA A 51 -5.78 24.01 -3.09
C ALA A 51 -6.35 25.12 -3.98
N VAL A 52 -7.11 24.71 -4.99
CA VAL A 52 -7.95 25.61 -5.78
C VAL A 52 -9.28 25.83 -5.06
N CYS A 53 -9.50 27.03 -4.53
CA CYS A 53 -10.75 27.39 -3.87
C CYS A 53 -11.85 27.62 -4.92
N CYS A 54 -12.93 26.84 -4.85
CA CYS A 54 -14.03 26.97 -5.80
C CYS A 54 -14.89 28.21 -5.50
N SER A 55 -15.50 28.76 -6.55
CA SER A 55 -16.30 29.99 -6.49
C SER A 55 -17.65 29.82 -5.79
N ASP A 56 -18.08 28.57 -5.57
CA ASP A 56 -19.24 28.23 -4.74
C ASP A 56 -19.05 28.52 -3.26
N LYS A 57 -17.83 28.93 -2.85
CA LYS A 57 -17.43 29.28 -1.49
C LYS A 57 -17.48 28.12 -0.49
N ALA A 58 -17.97 26.95 -0.87
CA ALA A 58 -18.16 25.79 0.00
C ALA A 58 -17.17 24.66 -0.27
N HIS A 59 -16.61 24.58 -1.48
CA HIS A 59 -15.75 23.48 -1.88
C HIS A 59 -14.39 23.94 -2.41
N CYS A 60 -13.48 22.99 -2.53
CA CYS A 60 -12.16 23.18 -3.09
C CYS A 60 -11.69 21.94 -3.84
N CYS A 61 -10.71 22.15 -4.72
CA CYS A 61 -10.09 21.14 -5.55
C CYS A 61 -8.57 21.08 -5.32
N PRO A 62 -7.92 19.93 -5.56
CA PRO A 62 -6.48 19.83 -5.52
C PRO A 62 -5.79 20.77 -6.51
N SER A 63 -4.52 21.08 -6.23
CA SER A 63 -3.68 21.82 -7.16
C SER A 63 -3.65 21.15 -8.53
N GLY A 64 -3.75 21.96 -9.59
CA GLY A 64 -3.82 21.48 -10.98
C GLY A 64 -5.20 21.01 -11.44
N TYR A 65 -6.23 21.04 -10.59
CA TYR A 65 -7.62 20.76 -10.97
C TYR A 65 -8.47 22.03 -11.07
N ARG A 66 -9.52 21.96 -11.88
CA ARG A 66 -10.52 23.02 -12.07
C ARG A 66 -11.86 22.58 -11.50
N CYS A 67 -12.54 23.50 -10.80
CA CYS A 67 -13.86 23.22 -10.25
C CYS A 67 -14.92 23.27 -11.36
N ASN A 68 -15.60 22.16 -11.60
CA ASN A 68 -16.82 22.10 -12.41
C ASN A 68 -18.03 22.13 -11.47
N LEU A 69 -18.66 23.30 -11.35
CA LEU A 69 -19.81 23.50 -10.46
C LEU A 69 -21.10 22.84 -10.97
N ALA A 70 -21.18 22.51 -12.26
CA ALA A 70 -22.36 21.85 -12.81
C ALA A 70 -22.39 20.36 -12.43
N THR A 71 -21.23 19.71 -12.45
CA THR A 71 -21.08 18.29 -12.09
C THR A 71 -20.66 18.08 -10.63
N MET A 72 -20.28 19.15 -9.93
CA MET A 72 -19.68 19.12 -8.59
C MET A 72 -18.39 18.28 -8.55
N MET A 73 -17.59 18.34 -9.63
CA MET A 73 -16.34 17.60 -9.77
C MET A 73 -15.14 18.52 -10.00
N CYS A 74 -13.98 18.08 -9.53
CA CYS A 74 -12.67 18.60 -9.87
C CYS A 74 -12.19 17.88 -11.12
N GLU A 75 -11.97 18.63 -12.19
CA GLU A 75 -11.56 18.11 -13.49
C GLU A 75 -10.16 18.62 -13.84
N LYS A 76 -9.34 17.75 -14.42
CA LYS A 76 -8.00 18.11 -14.89
C LYS A 76 -8.05 18.41 -16.39
N ALA A 77 -7.63 19.62 -16.77
CA ALA A 77 -7.80 20.14 -18.14
C ALA A 77 -7.21 19.21 -19.23
N ASP A 78 -6.11 18.53 -18.93
CA ASP A 78 -5.38 17.67 -19.89
C ASP A 78 -5.78 16.18 -19.80
N GLN A 79 -6.65 15.79 -18.85
CA GLN A 79 -7.01 14.39 -18.58
C GLN A 79 -8.50 14.26 -18.19
N PRO A 80 -9.43 14.22 -19.16
CA PRO A 80 -10.89 14.20 -18.91
C PRO A 80 -11.39 13.00 -18.11
N TRP A 81 -10.66 11.88 -18.15
CA TRP A 81 -10.96 10.68 -17.36
C TRP A 81 -10.54 10.80 -15.88
N MET A 82 -9.82 11.86 -15.50
CA MET A 82 -9.48 12.18 -14.10
C MET A 82 -10.43 13.26 -13.59
N SER A 83 -11.68 12.86 -13.33
CA SER A 83 -12.68 13.67 -12.62
C SER A 83 -12.91 13.08 -11.23
N ILE A 84 -12.74 13.89 -10.19
CA ILE A 84 -13.01 13.48 -8.80
C ILE A 84 -14.03 14.42 -8.15
N PRO A 85 -14.86 13.98 -7.19
CA PRO A 85 -15.81 14.86 -6.53
C PRO A 85 -15.13 16.04 -5.82
N MET A 86 -15.77 17.21 -5.83
CA MET A 86 -15.30 18.40 -5.13
C MET A 86 -15.27 18.19 -3.60
N LEU A 87 -14.21 18.63 -2.94
CA LEU A 87 -14.07 18.46 -1.50
C LEU A 87 -14.71 19.63 -0.74
N LYS A 88 -15.47 19.33 0.31
CA LYS A 88 -16.05 20.34 1.20
C LYS A 88 -14.96 20.97 2.07
N LYS A 89 -14.98 22.30 2.18
CA LYS A 89 -14.12 23.05 3.11
C LYS A 89 -14.53 22.73 4.55
N GLU A 90 -13.57 22.80 5.45
CA GLU A 90 -13.76 22.67 6.90
C GLU A 90 -13.80 24.06 7.54
N ALA A 91 -14.61 24.22 8.59
CA ALA A 91 -14.62 25.47 9.33
C ALA A 91 -13.23 25.69 9.95
N ALA A 92 -12.65 26.88 9.75
CA ALA A 92 -11.41 27.24 10.41
C ALA A 92 -11.69 27.43 11.91
N GLU A 93 -10.83 26.89 12.77
CA GLU A 93 -11.01 26.98 14.21
C GLU A 93 -10.92 28.45 14.66
N GLU A 94 -11.90 28.89 15.45
CA GLU A 94 -11.78 30.12 16.23
C GLU A 94 -10.78 29.92 17.37
N PRO A 95 -10.07 30.96 17.82
CA PRO A 95 -9.12 30.85 18.93
C PRO A 95 -9.82 30.31 20.19
N ALA A 96 -9.44 29.10 20.60
CA ALA A 96 -9.98 28.45 21.78
C ALA A 96 -9.45 29.12 23.07
N ALA A 97 -10.37 29.50 23.96
CA ALA A 97 -10.08 29.82 25.35
C ALA A 97 -9.73 28.53 26.13
N LEU A 98 -8.74 28.64 27.02
CA LEU A 98 -8.08 27.55 27.76
C LEU A 98 -8.97 26.87 28.82
N ASP A 99 -8.91 25.53 28.95
CA ASP A 99 -8.82 24.83 30.25
C ASP A 99 -8.34 23.34 30.11
N PRO A 100 -7.56 22.75 31.07
CA PRO A 100 -6.86 21.46 30.93
C PRO A 100 -7.27 20.35 31.94
N SER A 101 -7.13 19.07 31.54
CA SER A 101 -6.80 17.84 32.33
C SER A 101 -7.24 16.57 31.54
N SER A 102 -6.61 15.39 31.56
CA SER A 102 -5.71 14.73 32.52
C SER A 102 -4.71 13.76 31.85
N ASN A 103 -3.72 13.29 32.61
CA ASN A 103 -2.64 12.35 32.23
C ASN A 103 -2.92 10.88 32.65
N LEU A 104 -2.49 9.92 31.82
CA LEU A 104 -1.62 8.70 32.01
C LEU A 104 -1.58 8.00 33.41
N VAL A 105 -1.40 6.68 33.65
CA VAL A 105 -1.07 5.44 32.88
C VAL A 105 -1.24 4.17 33.77
N GLU A 106 -1.40 3.00 33.10
CA GLU A 106 -0.92 1.60 33.34
C GLU A 106 -1.14 0.81 34.65
N GLU A 107 -1.41 -0.51 34.47
CA GLU A 107 -0.59 -1.60 35.07
C GLU A 107 -0.59 -2.89 34.21
N LEU A 108 0.59 -3.55 34.23
CA LEU A 108 1.03 -4.81 33.60
C LEU A 108 0.64 -6.04 34.44
N ARG A 109 0.59 -7.25 33.84
CA ARG A 109 1.08 -8.50 34.48
C ARG A 109 1.65 -9.51 33.49
N ASN A 110 2.72 -10.15 33.96
CA ASN A 110 3.75 -10.97 33.31
C ASN A 110 3.31 -12.39 32.90
N ASP A 111 4.05 -13.01 31.97
CA ASP A 111 4.48 -14.41 32.12
C ASP A 111 5.84 -14.67 31.44
N ASP A 112 6.58 -15.60 32.03
CA ASP A 112 8.03 -15.83 32.00
C ASP A 112 8.49 -16.80 30.89
N GLY A 113 9.70 -16.63 30.38
CA GLY A 113 10.43 -17.71 29.66
C GLY A 113 11.22 -17.28 28.41
N PRO A 114 12.55 -17.53 28.35
CA PRO A 114 13.37 -17.24 27.18
C PRO A 114 13.35 -18.43 26.21
N VAL A 115 12.77 -18.25 25.03
CA VAL A 115 12.93 -19.21 23.94
C VAL A 115 13.39 -18.47 22.70
N GLN A 116 14.69 -18.57 22.39
CA GLN A 116 15.18 -18.34 21.03
C GLN A 116 14.58 -19.42 20.13
N LYS A 117 13.49 -19.10 19.43
CA LYS A 117 12.91 -19.95 18.39
C LYS A 117 12.52 -19.04 17.24
N SER A 118 13.01 -19.35 16.04
CA SER A 118 12.48 -18.77 14.81
C SER A 118 11.01 -19.19 14.72
N THR A 119 10.10 -18.24 14.91
CA THR A 119 8.66 -18.43 15.12
C THR A 119 7.87 -18.11 13.86
N ALA A 120 8.05 -18.94 12.83
CA ALA A 120 7.24 -18.85 11.63
C ALA A 120 5.74 -18.85 12.02
N ILE A 121 4.99 -17.87 11.53
CA ILE A 121 3.57 -17.68 11.83
C ILE A 121 2.77 -18.61 10.93
N HIS A 122 2.12 -19.61 11.51
CA HIS A 122 1.25 -20.53 10.77
C HIS A 122 -0.08 -19.84 10.42
N CYS A 123 -0.39 -19.71 9.14
CA CYS A 123 -1.64 -19.14 8.66
C CYS A 123 -2.77 -20.16 8.64
N ASP A 124 -2.46 -21.39 8.23
CA ASP A 124 -3.34 -22.56 8.33
C ASP A 124 -2.51 -23.87 8.34
N SER A 125 -3.17 -25.01 8.08
CA SER A 125 -2.54 -26.34 8.03
C SER A 125 -1.55 -26.54 6.88
N TYR A 126 -1.57 -25.66 5.87
CA TYR A 126 -0.78 -25.76 4.65
C TYR A 126 0.09 -24.53 4.39
N TYR A 127 -0.12 -23.39 5.05
CA TYR A 127 0.55 -22.13 4.77
C TYR A 127 1.17 -21.51 6.02
N MET A 128 2.40 -21.00 5.87
CA MET A 128 3.16 -20.34 6.92
C MET A 128 3.87 -19.09 6.39
N CYS A 129 3.98 -18.10 7.26
CA CYS A 129 4.60 -16.81 7.01
C CYS A 129 5.81 -16.58 7.92
N PRO A 130 6.78 -15.75 7.51
CA PRO A 130 7.91 -15.38 8.36
C PRO A 130 7.47 -14.66 9.63
N ASP A 131 8.33 -14.68 10.65
CA ASP A 131 8.12 -13.93 11.89
C ASP A 131 7.83 -12.44 11.61
N ARG A 132 6.96 -11.83 12.45
CA ARG A 132 6.55 -10.42 12.34
C ARG A 132 5.86 -10.07 11.02
N THR A 133 5.10 -11.00 10.46
CA THR A 133 4.21 -10.75 9.31
C THR A 133 2.75 -11.07 9.66
N THR A 134 1.79 -10.58 8.88
CA THR A 134 0.37 -10.89 9.07
C THR A 134 -0.13 -11.77 7.94
N CYS A 135 -0.80 -12.87 8.26
CA CYS A 135 -1.44 -13.74 7.28
C CYS A 135 -2.68 -13.07 6.67
N CYS A 136 -2.67 -12.89 5.35
CA CYS A 136 -3.75 -12.34 4.54
C CYS A 136 -4.34 -13.40 3.63
N ARG A 137 -5.66 -13.63 3.76
CA ARG A 137 -6.36 -14.64 2.97
C ARG A 137 -6.84 -14.04 1.65
N HIS A 138 -6.46 -14.67 0.56
CA HIS A 138 -6.91 -14.31 -0.77
C HIS A 138 -8.35 -14.84 -1.02
N PRO A 139 -9.21 -14.11 -1.74
CA PRO A 139 -10.59 -14.54 -2.03
C PRO A 139 -10.70 -15.92 -2.70
N LYS A 140 -9.67 -16.33 -3.46
CA LYS A 140 -9.58 -17.63 -4.12
C LYS A 140 -8.96 -18.76 -3.25
N GLY A 141 -8.70 -18.51 -1.97
CA GLY A 141 -8.34 -19.54 -0.98
C GLY A 141 -6.86 -19.71 -0.65
N ALA A 142 -5.94 -18.98 -1.30
CA ALA A 142 -4.51 -18.97 -0.98
C ALA A 142 -4.18 -17.97 0.16
N TRP A 143 -3.03 -18.12 0.81
CA TRP A 143 -2.53 -17.18 1.83
C TRP A 143 -1.33 -16.38 1.34
N PHE A 144 -1.27 -15.14 1.81
CA PHE A 144 -0.17 -14.21 1.58
C PHE A 144 0.29 -13.60 2.90
N CYS A 145 1.57 -13.27 3.00
CA CYS A 145 2.22 -12.68 4.14
C CYS A 145 2.35 -11.18 3.93
N CYS A 146 1.62 -10.41 4.73
CA CYS A 146 1.80 -8.98 4.82
C CYS A 146 3.05 -8.67 5.66
N PRO A 147 4.00 -7.84 5.17
CA PRO A 147 5.21 -7.50 5.92
C PRO A 147 4.95 -6.66 7.19
N TYR A 148 3.73 -6.17 7.40
CA TYR A 148 3.33 -5.46 8.61
C TYR A 148 2.79 -6.42 9.67
N TYR A 149 3.14 -6.17 10.93
CA TYR A 149 2.59 -6.85 12.10
C TYR A 149 2.32 -5.85 13.23
N PRO A 150 1.05 -5.62 13.61
CA PRO A 150 -0.16 -6.04 12.91
C PRO A 150 -0.33 -5.32 11.56
N GLY A 151 -0.82 -6.02 10.53
CA GLY A 151 -1.15 -5.48 9.21
C GLY A 151 -2.63 -5.62 8.91
N ARG A 152 -3.17 -4.73 8.07
CA ARG A 152 -4.55 -4.79 7.57
C ARG A 152 -4.55 -5.30 6.13
N CYS A 153 -5.21 -6.43 5.91
CA CYS A 153 -5.30 -7.05 4.59
C CYS A 153 -6.34 -6.35 3.73
N CYS A 154 -5.99 -6.07 2.47
CA CYS A 154 -6.94 -5.59 1.49
C CYS A 154 -7.88 -6.73 1.05
N LEU A 155 -9.05 -6.38 0.50
CA LEU A 155 -10.03 -7.35 0.04
C LEU A 155 -9.56 -8.16 -1.17
N ASP A 156 -8.62 -7.63 -1.95
CA ASP A 156 -8.01 -8.36 -3.06
C ASP A 156 -7.06 -9.48 -2.59
N GLY A 157 -6.64 -9.48 -1.32
CA GLY A 157 -5.73 -10.45 -0.75
C GLY A 157 -4.28 -10.39 -1.25
N TYR A 158 -3.96 -9.41 -2.11
CA TYR A 158 -2.60 -9.19 -2.63
C TYR A 158 -1.92 -8.00 -1.97
N HIS A 159 -2.69 -7.03 -1.51
CA HIS A 159 -2.14 -5.84 -0.88
C HIS A 159 -2.44 -5.84 0.61
N CYS A 160 -1.61 -5.12 1.35
CA CYS A 160 -1.87 -4.86 2.76
C CYS A 160 -1.31 -3.52 3.20
N CYS A 161 -1.87 -3.02 4.30
CA CYS A 161 -1.56 -1.75 4.90
C CYS A 161 -1.06 -1.92 6.33
N PRO A 162 -0.27 -0.96 6.84
CA PRO A 162 0.11 -0.97 8.24
C PRO A 162 -1.13 -0.80 9.13
N TYR A 163 -1.03 -1.23 10.39
CA TYR A 163 -2.11 -1.07 11.34
C TYR A 163 -2.65 0.37 11.40
N GLY A 164 -3.98 0.51 11.42
CA GLY A 164 -4.66 1.80 11.42
C GLY A 164 -4.83 2.43 10.03
N TYR A 165 -4.48 1.72 8.96
CA TYR A 165 -4.78 2.11 7.58
C TYR A 165 -5.63 1.04 6.88
N ASP A 166 -6.57 1.51 6.09
CA ASP A 166 -7.41 0.78 5.16
C ASP A 166 -6.87 0.92 3.74
N CYS A 167 -7.20 -0.04 2.89
CA CYS A 167 -6.84 0.06 1.49
C CYS A 167 -7.87 0.94 0.77
N ASP A 168 -7.41 1.75 -0.17
CA ASP A 168 -8.30 2.44 -1.09
C ASP A 168 -9.02 1.43 -2.01
N LEU A 169 -10.03 1.89 -2.75
CA LEU A 169 -10.83 1.01 -3.63
C LEU A 169 -10.02 0.37 -4.76
N THR A 170 -8.85 0.94 -5.10
CA THR A 170 -7.94 0.36 -6.09
C THR A 170 -6.88 -0.57 -5.47
N TYR A 171 -6.81 -0.65 -4.14
CA TYR A 171 -5.84 -1.43 -3.37
C TYR A 171 -4.37 -1.04 -3.60
N THR A 172 -4.13 0.16 -4.13
CA THR A 172 -2.78 0.68 -4.42
C THR A 172 -2.27 1.64 -3.35
N HIS A 173 -3.16 2.16 -2.51
CA HIS A 173 -2.85 3.14 -1.48
C HIS A 173 -3.45 2.76 -0.14
N CYS A 174 -2.68 3.01 0.91
CA CYS A 174 -3.16 2.91 2.28
C CYS A 174 -3.71 4.27 2.73
N ILE A 175 -4.99 4.31 3.05
CA ILE A 175 -5.73 5.46 3.58
C ILE A 175 -6.07 5.21 5.04
N ARG A 176 -6.25 6.24 5.86
CA ARG A 176 -6.68 6.06 7.26
C ARG A 176 -8.09 6.58 7.42
N ASP A 177 -8.99 5.77 7.98
CA ASP A 177 -10.37 6.20 8.18
C ASP A 177 -10.41 7.50 9.00
N GLY A 178 -11.11 8.51 8.50
CA GLY A 178 -11.13 9.87 9.05
C GLY A 178 -10.17 10.89 8.44
N SER A 179 -9.32 10.52 7.46
CA SER A 179 -8.50 11.48 6.71
C SER A 179 -9.24 12.03 5.49
N LYS A 180 -9.85 13.22 5.64
CA LYS A 180 -10.24 14.02 4.47
C LYS A 180 -8.96 14.52 3.78
N TYR A 181 -8.94 14.32 2.46
CA TYR A 181 -7.89 14.57 1.48
C TYR A 181 -6.99 15.80 1.78
N PRO A 182 -5.66 15.81 1.45
CA PRO A 182 -4.79 14.80 0.88
C PRO A 182 -3.59 14.55 1.81
N PHE A 183 -3.63 13.46 2.56
CA PHE A 183 -2.45 13.00 3.29
C PHE A 183 -1.51 12.25 2.35
N TYR A 184 -0.23 12.21 2.73
CA TYR A 184 0.84 11.52 2.03
C TYR A 184 0.48 10.07 1.73
N TYR A 185 0.42 9.75 0.44
CA TYR A 185 0.25 8.39 -0.02
C TYR A 185 1.43 7.55 0.48
N LYS A 186 1.12 6.44 1.17
CA LYS A 186 2.09 5.36 1.32
C LYS A 186 1.67 4.25 0.38
N GLN A 187 2.57 3.92 -0.54
CA GLN A 187 2.36 2.86 -1.50
C GLN A 187 2.07 1.55 -0.76
N THR A 188 1.01 0.86 -1.16
CA THR A 188 0.71 -0.47 -0.61
C THR A 188 1.91 -1.37 -0.85
N GLN A 189 2.22 -2.20 0.14
CA GLN A 189 3.22 -3.23 -0.05
C GLN A 189 2.52 -4.47 -0.60
N THR A 190 3.13 -5.07 -1.61
CA THR A 190 2.67 -6.34 -2.15
C THR A 190 2.90 -7.40 -1.09
N SER A 191 1.83 -8.08 -0.70
CA SER A 191 1.92 -9.26 0.16
C SER A 191 2.64 -10.38 -0.59
N VAL A 192 3.47 -11.13 0.14
CA VAL A 192 4.28 -12.20 -0.41
C VAL A 192 3.53 -13.52 -0.24
N PRO A 193 3.36 -14.39 -1.25
CA PRO A 193 2.68 -15.68 -1.06
C PRO A 193 3.23 -16.45 0.14
N ALA A 194 2.34 -16.96 0.99
CA ALA A 194 2.74 -17.76 2.14
C ALA A 194 3.40 -19.06 1.68
N ALA A 195 4.43 -19.47 2.40
CA ALA A 195 5.14 -20.70 2.09
C ALA A 195 4.23 -21.90 2.40
N LEU A 196 4.18 -22.86 1.48
CA LEU A 196 3.51 -24.13 1.74
C LEU A 196 4.30 -24.90 2.81
N ILE A 197 3.60 -25.40 3.82
CA ILE A 197 4.10 -26.39 4.77
C ILE A 197 4.30 -27.67 3.97
N SER A 198 5.52 -27.89 3.49
CA SER A 198 5.88 -29.13 2.81
C SER A 198 5.56 -30.30 3.74
N GLN A 199 4.70 -31.22 3.29
CA GLN A 199 4.72 -32.56 3.84
C GLN A 199 6.16 -33.09 3.71
N PRO A 200 6.65 -33.90 4.67
CA PRO A 200 8.04 -34.35 4.67
C PRO A 200 8.22 -35.36 3.52
N GLU A 201 8.46 -34.86 2.32
CA GLU A 201 8.88 -35.66 1.18
C GLU A 201 10.34 -35.36 0.90
N ASP A 202 11.13 -36.28 1.47
CA ASP A 202 12.49 -36.68 1.17
C ASP A 202 13.58 -35.61 1.03
N ASN A 203 14.67 -35.91 1.71
CA ASN A 203 15.86 -35.12 1.90
C ASN A 203 16.64 -34.94 0.58
N SER A 204 16.11 -34.14 -0.34
CA SER A 204 16.76 -33.81 -1.61
C SER A 204 17.14 -32.33 -1.65
N ILE A 205 18.43 -32.11 -1.44
CA ILE A 205 19.15 -30.85 -1.69
C ILE A 205 18.82 -30.38 -3.11
N GLY A 206 18.08 -29.28 -3.23
CA GLY A 206 17.76 -28.61 -4.50
C GLY A 206 16.75 -29.36 -5.36
N GLN A 207 15.46 -29.04 -5.25
CA GLN A 207 14.47 -29.51 -6.23
C GLN A 207 14.69 -28.78 -7.57
N GLU A 208 15.22 -29.50 -8.55
CA GLU A 208 15.27 -29.06 -9.94
C GLU A 208 13.97 -29.49 -10.65
N LYS A 209 13.20 -28.52 -11.14
CA LYS A 209 12.02 -28.76 -11.98
C LYS A 209 12.28 -28.30 -13.41
N PRO A 210 11.69 -28.90 -14.46
CA PRO A 210 11.88 -28.41 -15.81
C PRO A 210 11.29 -27.00 -15.97
N LEU A 211 11.90 -26.21 -16.84
CA LEU A 211 11.35 -24.93 -17.28
C LEU A 211 9.96 -25.09 -17.90
N THR A 212 9.05 -24.18 -17.61
CA THR A 212 7.73 -24.14 -18.24
C THR A 212 7.75 -23.22 -19.45
N ALA A 213 7.30 -23.69 -20.61
CA ALA A 213 7.24 -22.89 -21.82
C ALA A 213 6.16 -21.81 -21.72
N LEU A 214 6.46 -20.63 -22.26
CA LEU A 214 5.49 -19.54 -22.39
C LEU A 214 4.54 -19.81 -23.56
N THR A 215 3.28 -19.41 -23.41
CA THR A 215 2.25 -19.46 -24.47
C THR A 215 2.04 -18.06 -25.04
N GLU A 216 1.77 -17.89 -26.33
CA GLU A 216 1.56 -16.55 -26.90
C GLU A 216 0.31 -15.87 -26.30
N ALA A 217 0.41 -14.57 -26.03
CA ALA A 217 -0.72 -13.80 -25.51
C ALA A 217 -1.75 -13.55 -26.62
N SER A 218 -3.04 -13.64 -26.26
CA SER A 218 -4.16 -13.40 -27.17
C SER A 218 -4.33 -11.92 -27.44
N ASP A 219 -4.60 -11.54 -28.69
CA ASP A 219 -5.03 -10.20 -29.07
C ASP A 219 -6.56 -10.06 -29.20
N ALA A 220 -7.29 -11.14 -28.93
CA ALA A 220 -8.74 -11.17 -28.93
C ALA A 220 -9.29 -10.78 -27.54
N PRO A 221 -10.22 -9.80 -27.45
CA PRO A 221 -10.88 -9.46 -26.21
C PRO A 221 -11.74 -10.66 -25.75
N PRO A 222 -11.46 -11.23 -24.57
CA PRO A 222 -12.14 -12.41 -24.08
C PRO A 222 -13.41 -12.05 -23.31
N ASP A 223 -14.35 -12.99 -23.25
CA ASP A 223 -15.70 -12.78 -22.73
C ASP A 223 -15.69 -12.41 -21.24
N HIS A 224 -14.76 -12.93 -20.41
CA HIS A 224 -14.55 -12.52 -19.01
C HIS A 224 -13.16 -12.86 -18.43
N GLY A 225 -12.64 -11.99 -17.55
CA GLY A 225 -11.72 -12.37 -16.46
C GLY A 225 -10.24 -12.62 -16.80
N VAL A 226 -9.63 -11.80 -17.66
CA VAL A 226 -8.24 -11.98 -18.13
C VAL A 226 -7.19 -11.08 -17.48
N ILE A 227 -5.94 -11.52 -17.59
CA ILE A 227 -4.77 -10.77 -17.18
C ILE A 227 -4.33 -9.90 -18.36
N ARG A 228 -4.42 -8.58 -18.20
CA ARG A 228 -4.05 -7.60 -19.22
C ARG A 228 -2.55 -7.34 -19.17
N CYS A 229 -1.82 -7.70 -20.22
CA CYS A 229 -0.38 -7.46 -20.31
C CYS A 229 -0.07 -6.06 -20.85
N ASP A 230 -0.84 -5.60 -21.83
CA ASP A 230 -0.83 -4.22 -22.33
C ASP A 230 -2.19 -3.83 -22.94
N ASP A 231 -2.20 -2.81 -23.81
CA ASP A 231 -3.44 -2.33 -24.42
C ASP A 231 -4.09 -3.30 -25.41
N LYS A 232 -3.32 -4.25 -25.96
CA LYS A 232 -3.74 -5.16 -27.03
C LYS A 232 -3.67 -6.64 -26.64
N PHE A 233 -2.80 -7.03 -25.72
CA PHE A 233 -2.48 -8.42 -25.41
C PHE A 233 -2.95 -8.86 -24.03
N PHE A 234 -3.53 -10.06 -23.98
CA PHE A 234 -4.19 -10.63 -22.80
C PHE A 234 -3.77 -12.09 -22.57
N CYS A 235 -3.80 -12.50 -21.30
CA CYS A 235 -3.54 -13.87 -20.86
C CYS A 235 -4.73 -14.46 -20.10
N ASP A 236 -4.86 -15.78 -20.17
CA ASP A 236 -5.89 -16.53 -19.46
C ASP A 236 -5.83 -16.32 -17.94
N GLN A 237 -6.97 -16.52 -17.28
CA GLN A 237 -7.07 -16.35 -15.85
C GLN A 237 -6.10 -17.29 -15.10
N GLY A 238 -5.37 -16.74 -14.12
CA GLY A 238 -4.36 -17.51 -13.37
C GLY A 238 -2.99 -17.56 -14.04
N SER A 239 -2.80 -16.84 -15.15
CA SER A 239 -1.50 -16.69 -15.80
C SER A 239 -0.78 -15.40 -15.35
N SER A 240 0.50 -15.26 -15.68
CA SER A 240 1.27 -14.01 -15.57
C SER A 240 1.85 -13.60 -16.93
N CYS A 241 2.10 -12.30 -17.11
CA CYS A 241 2.63 -11.75 -18.34
C CYS A 241 4.16 -11.78 -18.36
N CYS A 242 4.75 -12.34 -19.41
CA CYS A 242 6.18 -12.39 -19.65
C CYS A 242 6.52 -11.80 -21.02
N LYS A 243 7.60 -11.02 -21.09
CA LYS A 243 8.13 -10.52 -22.36
C LYS A 243 8.95 -11.58 -23.07
N GLY A 244 8.63 -11.77 -24.34
CA GLY A 244 9.37 -12.61 -25.28
C GLY A 244 10.70 -12.02 -25.72
N PRO A 245 11.53 -12.79 -26.45
CA PRO A 245 12.86 -12.37 -26.89
C PRO A 245 12.84 -11.18 -27.87
N LYS A 246 11.72 -10.93 -28.55
CA LYS A 246 11.52 -9.78 -29.44
C LYS A 246 10.60 -8.71 -28.82
N GLY A 247 10.31 -8.82 -27.52
CA GLY A 247 9.43 -7.90 -26.79
C GLY A 247 7.93 -8.16 -26.95
N GLN A 248 7.53 -9.23 -27.63
CA GLN A 248 6.12 -9.65 -27.69
C GLN A 248 5.63 -10.17 -26.33
N TRP A 249 4.33 -10.10 -26.04
CA TRP A 249 3.78 -10.65 -24.81
C TRP A 249 3.48 -12.14 -24.93
N ASN A 250 3.86 -12.87 -23.89
CA ASN A 250 3.53 -14.27 -23.69
C ASN A 250 2.98 -14.49 -22.27
N CYS A 251 2.26 -15.58 -22.08
CA CYS A 251 1.60 -15.99 -20.87
C CYS A 251 2.37 -17.13 -20.20
N CYS A 252 2.67 -16.95 -18.93
CA CYS A 252 3.13 -18.01 -18.05
C CYS A 252 1.93 -18.56 -17.28
N PRO A 253 1.70 -19.89 -17.20
CA PRO A 253 0.51 -20.47 -16.57
C PRO A 253 0.51 -20.36 -15.02
N TYR A 254 1.51 -19.71 -14.44
CA TYR A 254 1.60 -19.48 -13.00
C TYR A 254 1.22 -18.03 -12.69
N PRO A 255 0.31 -17.77 -11.72
CA PRO A 255 -0.14 -16.41 -11.42
C PRO A 255 0.99 -15.45 -11.01
N LEU A 256 2.09 -15.99 -10.49
CA LEU A 256 3.29 -15.27 -10.05
C LEU A 256 4.56 -15.92 -10.60
N GLY A 257 4.49 -16.45 -11.83
CA GLY A 257 5.63 -17.08 -12.46
C GLY A 257 6.78 -16.11 -12.71
N LYS A 258 8.02 -16.53 -12.44
CA LYS A 258 9.22 -15.77 -12.74
C LYS A 258 9.61 -15.99 -14.20
N CYS A 259 9.60 -14.93 -15.01
CA CYS A 259 10.01 -14.99 -16.40
C CYS A 259 11.52 -15.20 -16.51
N CYS A 260 11.96 -16.10 -17.39
CA CYS A 260 13.37 -16.34 -17.64
C CYS A 260 13.94 -15.30 -18.61
N ALA A 261 15.25 -15.05 -18.51
CA ALA A 261 15.94 -14.06 -19.34
C ALA A 261 15.95 -14.42 -20.84
N ASP A 262 15.70 -15.69 -21.17
CA ASP A 262 15.56 -16.16 -22.56
C ASP A 262 14.26 -15.69 -23.23
N GLY A 263 13.29 -15.18 -22.46
CA GLY A 263 11.98 -14.76 -22.94
C GLY A 263 11.13 -15.90 -23.50
N ARG A 264 11.51 -17.16 -23.26
CA ARG A 264 10.80 -18.35 -23.79
C ARG A 264 10.20 -19.20 -22.69
N HIS A 265 10.75 -19.10 -21.49
CA HIS A 265 10.33 -19.93 -20.37
C HIS A 265 9.98 -19.09 -19.14
N CYS A 266 9.28 -19.73 -18.21
CA CYS A 266 9.07 -19.25 -16.86
C CYS A 266 9.17 -20.37 -15.83
N CYS A 267 9.34 -19.97 -14.58
CA CYS A 267 9.33 -20.84 -13.42
C CYS A 267 8.16 -20.50 -12.50
N GLN A 268 7.69 -21.49 -11.75
CA GLN A 268 6.76 -21.27 -10.66
C GLN A 268 7.38 -20.33 -9.62
N TYR A 269 6.53 -19.59 -8.90
CA TYR A 269 6.95 -18.77 -7.77
C TYR A 269 7.83 -19.57 -6.79
N GLY A 270 8.91 -18.96 -6.29
CA GLY A 270 9.89 -19.60 -5.41
C GLY A 270 11.05 -20.30 -6.13
N TYR A 271 11.00 -20.42 -7.47
CA TYR A 271 12.09 -20.98 -8.27
C TYR A 271 12.77 -19.91 -9.14
N THR A 272 14.07 -20.07 -9.39
CA THR A 272 14.85 -19.23 -10.30
C THR A 272 15.27 -20.03 -11.52
N CYS A 273 15.19 -19.41 -12.70
CA CYS A 273 15.63 -20.01 -13.94
C CYS A 273 17.15 -20.20 -13.90
N ASP A 274 17.62 -21.43 -14.05
CA ASP A 274 19.01 -21.74 -14.30
C ASP A 274 19.25 -21.84 -15.82
N PRO A 275 19.95 -20.87 -16.42
CA PRO A 275 20.21 -20.85 -17.84
C PRO A 275 21.18 -21.96 -18.30
N THR A 276 21.88 -22.64 -17.37
CA THR A 276 22.85 -23.68 -17.71
C THR A 276 22.25 -25.10 -17.76
N SER A 277 21.14 -25.33 -17.05
CA SER A 277 20.53 -26.65 -16.91
C SER A 277 19.11 -26.77 -17.49
N ALA A 278 18.54 -25.66 -18.00
CA ALA A 278 17.15 -25.60 -18.43
C ALA A 278 16.14 -26.02 -17.33
N THR A 279 16.50 -25.75 -16.07
CA THR A 279 15.68 -26.06 -14.91
C THR A 279 15.36 -24.83 -14.08
N CYS A 280 14.29 -24.95 -13.31
CA CYS A 280 13.88 -24.08 -12.24
C CYS A 280 14.48 -24.62 -10.94
N ARG A 281 15.35 -23.84 -10.30
CA ARG A 281 15.99 -24.18 -9.02
C ARG A 281 15.38 -23.39 -7.87
N SER A 282 15.01 -24.07 -6.79
CA SER A 282 14.60 -23.43 -5.55
C SER A 282 15.84 -23.05 -4.73
N LEU A 283 16.12 -21.76 -4.58
CA LEU A 283 17.18 -21.29 -3.67
C LEU A 283 16.60 -21.12 -2.28
N TRP A 284 16.48 -22.22 -1.54
CA TRP A 284 16.50 -22.16 -0.08
C TRP A 284 17.97 -22.28 0.33
N THR A 285 18.70 -21.16 0.28
CA THR A 285 19.98 -21.08 1.00
C THR A 285 19.64 -21.00 2.48
N ILE A 286 19.98 -22.08 3.19
CA ILE A 286 20.00 -22.19 4.66
C ILE A 286 20.83 -21.06 5.25
#